data_AF-A0A7S3MZZ5-F1
#
_entry.id   AF-A0A7S3MZZ5-F1
#
_cell.length_a   1.000
_cell.length_b   1.000
_cell.length_c   1.000
_cell.angle_alpha   90.00
_cell.angle_beta   90.00
_cell.angle_gamma   90.00
#
_symmetry.space_group_name_H-M   'P 1'
#
loop_
_entity.id
_entity.type
_entity.pdbx_description
1 polymer ?
#
loop_
_entity_poly.entity_id
_entity_poly.type
_entity_poly.pdbx_seq_one_letter_code
_entity_poly.pdbx_strand_id
1 'polypeptide(L)'
;MASANKETLKSYVPKIMDRLVVILSSKKLNKSLARNIAITLGRLGLLAPEDVAKFLGKIMKQWCVSLRYLKTNNDEKHQAYKGLCYTVSKNTSALKSNFAYFCSVAVNYKDPREELERIFKSILEVFRQQ
;
A
#
# COMPACT_ATOMS: atom_id res chain seq x y z
N MET A 1 -8.94 -10.40 -23.59
CA MET A 1 -7.64 -9.71 -23.73
C MET A 1 -7.16 -9.04 -22.44
N ALA A 2 -8.02 -8.36 -21.66
CA ALA A 2 -7.59 -7.68 -20.43
C ALA A 2 -7.12 -8.60 -19.27
N SER A 3 -7.56 -9.86 -19.20
CA SER A 3 -7.11 -10.81 -18.16
C SER A 3 -5.69 -11.34 -18.42
N ALA A 4 -5.37 -11.69 -19.67
CA ALA A 4 -4.05 -12.19 -20.06
C ALA A 4 -2.91 -11.19 -19.74
N ASN A 5 -3.18 -9.89 -19.90
CA ASN A 5 -2.22 -8.84 -19.55
C ASN A 5 -2.00 -8.71 -18.03
N LYS A 6 -3.03 -8.96 -17.22
CA LYS A 6 -2.93 -8.93 -15.75
C LYS A 6 -2.09 -10.09 -15.22
N GLU A 7 -2.28 -11.30 -15.76
CA GLU A 7 -1.48 -12.47 -15.37
C GLU A 7 -0.02 -12.32 -15.77
N THR A 8 0.22 -11.82 -16.99
CA THR A 8 1.57 -11.50 -17.46
C THR A 8 2.23 -10.48 -16.53
N LEU A 9 1.55 -9.38 -16.20
CA LEU A 9 2.07 -8.35 -15.30
C LEU A 9 2.32 -8.87 -13.88
N LYS A 10 1.46 -9.77 -13.37
CA LYS A 10 1.61 -10.40 -12.05
C LYS A 10 2.97 -11.10 -11.92
N SER A 11 3.43 -11.78 -12.97
CA SER A 11 4.74 -12.46 -12.97
C SER A 11 5.94 -11.52 -12.79
N TYR A 12 5.80 -10.24 -13.15
CA TYR A 12 6.85 -9.23 -13.01
C TYR A 12 6.82 -8.49 -11.67
N VAL A 13 5.74 -8.63 -10.88
CA VAL A 13 5.58 -7.91 -9.60
C VAL A 13 6.76 -8.11 -8.66
N PRO A 14 7.27 -9.33 -8.41
CA PRO A 14 8.42 -9.52 -7.52
C PRO A 14 9.65 -8.72 -7.97
N LYS A 15 9.98 -8.75 -9.27
CA LYS A 15 11.12 -8.01 -9.84
C LYS A 15 10.96 -6.51 -9.71
N ILE A 16 9.74 -6.00 -9.90
CA ILE A 16 9.43 -4.57 -9.71
C ILE A 16 9.59 -4.20 -8.24
N MET A 17 9.08 -5.03 -7.33
CA MET A 17 9.15 -4.81 -5.89
C MET A 17 10.59 -4.73 -5.38
N ASP A 18 11.48 -5.62 -5.83
CA ASP A 18 12.91 -5.57 -5.46
C ASP A 18 13.54 -4.21 -5.82
N ARG A 19 13.24 -3.67 -7.01
CA ARG A 19 13.75 -2.35 -7.42
C ARG A 19 13.12 -1.23 -6.61
N LEU A 20 11.81 -1.27 -6.34
CA LEU A 20 11.12 -0.25 -5.57
C LEU A 20 11.60 -0.20 -4.11
N VAL A 21 11.91 -1.34 -3.49
CA VAL A 21 12.48 -1.41 -2.13
C VAL A 21 13.81 -0.65 -2.07
N VAL A 22 14.69 -0.85 -3.05
CA VAL A 22 15.98 -0.16 -3.11
C VAL A 22 15.78 1.35 -3.26
N ILE A 23 14.89 1.78 -4.16
CA ILE A 23 14.61 3.20 -4.39
C ILE A 23 14.02 3.85 -3.13
N LEU A 24 13.07 3.18 -2.46
CA LEU A 24 12.43 3.67 -1.23
C LEU A 24 13.39 3.76 -0.05
N SER A 25 14.46 2.96 -0.05
CA SER A 25 15.51 2.98 0.97
C SER A 25 16.54 4.10 0.77
N SER A 26 16.46 4.84 -0.34
CA SER A 26 17.41 5.93 -0.64
C SER A 26 17.22 7.12 0.29
N LYS A 27 18.30 7.58 0.93
CA LYS A 27 18.31 8.77 1.80
C LYS A 27 17.97 10.07 1.06
N LYS A 28 18.13 10.11 -0.27
CA LYS A 28 17.88 11.28 -1.11
C LYS A 28 16.58 11.15 -1.92
N LEU A 29 15.62 10.38 -1.43
CA LEU A 29 14.36 10.17 -2.14
C LEU A 29 13.54 11.47 -2.24
N ASN A 30 13.29 11.92 -3.47
CA ASN A 30 12.44 13.07 -3.73
C ASN A 30 10.97 12.76 -3.36
N LYS A 31 10.30 13.72 -2.70
CA LYS A 31 8.88 13.61 -2.28
C LYS A 31 7.93 13.26 -3.44
N SER A 32 8.15 13.83 -4.63
CA SER A 32 7.32 13.56 -5.80
C SER A 32 7.45 12.11 -6.26
N LEU A 33 8.69 11.61 -6.35
CA LEU A 33 8.96 10.21 -6.69
C LEU A 33 8.37 9.27 -5.63
N ALA A 34 8.52 9.59 -4.34
CA ALA A 34 7.96 8.81 -3.25
C ALA A 34 6.42 8.67 -3.35
N ARG A 35 5.72 9.74 -3.76
CA ARG A 35 4.27 9.72 -4.01
C ARG A 35 3.90 8.86 -5.21
N ASN A 36 4.62 8.98 -6.32
CA ASN A 36 4.38 8.16 -7.50
C ASN A 36 4.57 6.67 -7.19
N ILE A 37 5.64 6.33 -6.45
CA ILE A 37 5.86 4.97 -5.98
C ILE A 37 4.72 4.50 -5.07
N ALA A 38 4.21 5.34 -4.17
CA ALA A 38 3.08 4.97 -3.32
C ALA A 38 1.79 4.65 -4.10
N ILE A 39 1.51 5.39 -5.19
CA ILE A 39 0.39 5.09 -6.09
C ILE A 39 0.65 3.78 -6.84
N THR A 40 1.85 3.59 -7.36
CA THR A 40 2.26 2.36 -8.04
C THR A 40 2.13 1.14 -7.12
N LEU A 41 2.64 1.22 -5.90
CA LEU A 41 2.50 0.17 -4.88
C LEU A 41 1.04 -0.14 -4.58
N GLY A 42 0.18 0.88 -4.52
CA GLY A 42 -1.26 0.69 -4.39
C GLY A 42 -1.85 -0.13 -5.53
N ARG A 43 -1.55 0.23 -6.78
CA ARG A 43 -2.01 -0.52 -7.96
C ARG A 43 -1.46 -1.95 -7.99
N LEU A 44 -0.20 -2.14 -7.61
CA LEU A 44 0.40 -3.48 -7.47
C LEU A 44 -0.27 -4.29 -6.36
N GLY A 45 -0.61 -3.67 -5.23
CA GLY A 45 -1.33 -4.30 -4.13
C GLY A 45 -2.76 -4.71 -4.49
N LEU A 46 -3.40 -4.01 -5.43
CA LEU A 46 -4.69 -4.43 -5.99
C LEU A 46 -4.55 -5.60 -6.98
N LEU A 47 -3.43 -5.70 -7.69
CA LEU A 47 -3.18 -6.76 -8.68
C LEU A 47 -2.65 -8.05 -8.05
N ALA A 48 -1.69 -7.94 -7.14
CA ALA A 48 -0.93 -9.04 -6.58
C ALA A 48 -0.59 -8.78 -5.09
N PRO A 49 -1.60 -8.70 -4.21
CA PRO A 49 -1.41 -8.31 -2.81
C PRO A 49 -0.44 -9.24 -2.07
N GLU A 50 -0.45 -10.54 -2.37
CA GLU A 50 0.41 -11.52 -1.70
C GLU A 50 1.89 -11.34 -2.04
N ASP A 51 2.21 -10.96 -3.28
CA ASP A 51 3.58 -10.73 -3.70
C ASP A 51 4.13 -9.42 -3.14
N VAL A 52 3.30 -8.37 -3.08
CA VAL A 52 3.66 -7.11 -2.44
C VAL A 52 3.80 -7.28 -0.92
N ALA A 53 2.96 -8.12 -0.30
CA ALA A 53 2.93 -8.34 1.14
C ALA A 53 4.22 -8.94 1.71
N LYS A 54 4.98 -9.69 0.89
CA LYS A 54 6.31 -10.21 1.25
C LYS A 54 7.32 -9.09 1.55
N PHE A 55 7.13 -7.91 0.95
CA PHE A 55 8.03 -6.75 1.10
C PHE A 55 7.53 -5.71 2.12
N LEU A 56 6.36 -5.91 2.73
CA LEU A 56 5.72 -4.92 3.61
C LEU A 56 6.65 -4.44 4.71
N GLY A 57 7.37 -5.35 5.38
CA GLY A 57 8.28 -4.99 6.46
C GLY A 57 9.35 -3.96 6.08
N LYS A 58 9.73 -3.89 4.79
CA LYS A 58 10.73 -2.94 4.28
C LYS A 58 10.13 -1.63 3.77
N ILE A 59 8.93 -1.69 3.17
CA ILE A 59 8.35 -0.54 2.46
C ILE A 59 7.30 0.21 3.26
N MET A 60 6.68 -0.43 4.26
CA MET A 60 5.44 0.04 4.88
C MET A 60 5.56 1.45 5.48
N LYS A 61 6.61 1.71 6.25
CA LYS A 61 6.85 3.02 6.85
C LYS A 61 6.87 4.13 5.78
N GLN A 62 7.69 3.97 4.74
CA GLN A 62 7.83 4.99 3.70
C GLN A 62 6.55 5.09 2.86
N TRP A 63 5.88 3.97 2.59
CA TRP A 63 4.61 3.95 1.86
C TRP A 63 3.53 4.73 2.61
N CYS A 64 3.34 4.47 3.91
CA CYS A 64 2.41 5.19 4.76
C CYS A 64 2.73 6.70 4.81
N VAL A 65 4.00 7.07 5.00
CA VAL A 65 4.42 8.49 5.00
C VAL A 65 4.08 9.16 3.67
N SER A 66 4.36 8.51 2.53
CA SER A 66 4.08 9.06 1.21
C SER A 66 2.57 9.24 0.94
N LEU A 67 1.75 8.28 1.38
CA LEU A 67 0.29 8.37 1.25
C LEU A 67 -0.32 9.54 2.01
N ARG A 68 0.34 10.01 3.09
CA ARG A 68 -0.16 11.17 3.83
C ARG A 68 -0.08 12.48 3.04
N TYR A 69 0.89 12.58 2.14
CA TYR A 69 1.11 13.78 1.31
C TYR A 69 0.48 13.67 -0.08
N LEU A 70 -0.37 12.67 -0.30
CA LEU A 70 -1.06 12.46 -1.56
C LEU A 70 -2.23 13.45 -1.71
N LYS A 71 -2.09 14.42 -2.61
CA LYS A 71 -3.12 15.42 -2.97
C LYS A 71 -3.70 15.19 -4.39
N THR A 72 -3.68 13.94 -4.87
CA THR A 72 -4.15 13.59 -6.23
C THR A 72 -5.68 13.44 -6.30
N ASN A 73 -6.20 13.25 -7.51
CA ASN A 73 -7.61 12.96 -7.80
C ASN A 73 -8.15 11.83 -6.91
N ASN A 74 -9.42 11.93 -6.52
CA ASN A 74 -10.04 11.06 -5.52
C ASN A 74 -9.89 9.57 -5.84
N ASP A 75 -9.93 9.18 -7.12
CA ASP A 75 -9.83 7.78 -7.54
C ASP A 75 -8.43 7.17 -7.38
N GLU A 76 -7.37 7.89 -7.75
CA GLU A 76 -6.00 7.38 -7.56
C GLU A 76 -5.64 7.30 -6.09
N LYS A 77 -6.08 8.28 -5.30
CA LYS A 77 -5.95 8.23 -3.84
C LYS A 77 -6.71 7.03 -3.28
N HIS A 78 -7.95 6.82 -3.70
CA HIS A 78 -8.76 5.69 -3.26
C HIS A 78 -8.09 4.35 -3.60
N GLN A 79 -7.63 4.16 -4.84
CA GLN A 79 -6.91 2.95 -5.25
C GLN A 79 -5.62 2.74 -4.45
N ALA A 80 -4.87 3.80 -4.18
CA ALA A 80 -3.62 3.71 -3.44
C ALA A 80 -3.83 3.21 -2.01
N TYR A 81 -4.84 3.74 -1.32
CA TYR A 81 -5.20 3.33 0.03
C TYR A 81 -5.80 1.92 0.07
N LYS A 82 -6.71 1.61 -0.87
CA LYS A 82 -7.29 0.27 -0.99
C LYS A 82 -6.21 -0.80 -1.21
N GLY A 83 -5.25 -0.52 -2.09
CA GLY A 83 -4.12 -1.41 -2.34
C GLY A 83 -3.23 -1.65 -1.12
N LEU A 84 -2.98 -0.60 -0.31
CA LEU A 84 -2.29 -0.76 0.98
C LEU A 84 -3.06 -1.71 1.89
N CYS A 85 -4.36 -1.48 2.07
CA CYS A 85 -5.16 -2.31 2.96
C CYS A 85 -5.20 -3.78 2.52
N TYR A 86 -5.41 -4.05 1.23
CA TYR A 86 -5.40 -5.42 0.70
C TYR A 86 -4.06 -6.11 0.91
N THR A 87 -2.96 -5.39 0.74
CA THR A 87 -1.62 -5.92 0.98
C THR A 87 -1.42 -6.24 2.46
N VAL A 88 -1.84 -5.34 3.36
CA VAL A 88 -1.73 -5.52 4.82
C VAL A 88 -2.57 -6.71 5.29
N SER A 89 -3.77 -6.90 4.77
CA SER A 89 -4.62 -8.06 5.08
C SER A 89 -3.96 -9.41 4.73
N LYS A 90 -2.98 -9.43 3.83
CA LYS A 90 -2.21 -10.64 3.48
C LYS A 90 -1.00 -10.90 4.37
N ASN A 91 -0.53 -9.90 5.13
CA ASN A 91 0.59 -10.05 6.06
C ASN A 91 0.44 -9.07 7.24
N THR A 92 -0.43 -9.42 8.18
CA THR A 92 -0.69 -8.61 9.39
C THR A 92 0.46 -8.68 10.39
N SER A 93 1.32 -9.70 10.32
CA SER A 93 2.54 -9.77 11.15
C SER A 93 3.49 -8.60 10.86
N ALA A 94 3.61 -8.19 9.59
CA ALA A 94 4.43 -7.03 9.20
C ALA A 94 3.83 -5.69 9.66
N LEU A 95 2.52 -5.65 9.92
CA LEU A 95 1.82 -4.47 10.45
C LEU A 95 2.18 -4.21 11.92
N LYS A 96 2.45 -5.23 12.74
CA LYS A 96 2.71 -5.07 14.19
C LYS A 96 3.77 -4.02 14.51
N SER A 97 4.91 -4.06 13.82
CA SER A 97 6.02 -3.11 14.00
C SER A 97 5.76 -1.72 13.39
N ASN A 98 4.73 -1.58 12.55
CA ASN A 98 4.42 -0.37 11.80
C ASN A 98 2.98 0.12 12.00
N PHE A 99 2.28 -0.37 13.04
CA PHE A 99 0.85 -0.12 13.23
C PHE A 99 0.53 1.36 13.38
N ALA A 100 1.35 2.11 14.13
CA ALA A 100 1.21 3.56 14.26
C ALA A 100 1.25 4.29 12.91
N TYR A 101 2.08 3.83 11.96
CA TYR A 101 2.12 4.39 10.61
C TYR A 101 0.84 4.09 9.84
N PHE A 102 0.28 2.88 9.96
CA PHE A 102 -1.01 2.55 9.37
C PHE A 102 -2.16 3.39 9.94
N CYS A 103 -2.24 3.54 11.26
CA CYS A 103 -3.23 4.41 11.90
C CYS A 103 -3.15 5.85 11.37
N SER A 104 -1.93 6.38 11.19
CA SER A 104 -1.74 7.72 10.61
C SER A 104 -2.27 7.86 9.19
N VAL A 105 -2.31 6.76 8.43
CA VAL A 105 -2.89 6.72 7.08
C VAL A 105 -4.41 6.73 7.17
N ALA A 106 -4.99 5.86 8.01
CA ALA A 106 -6.43 5.78 8.20
C ALA A 106 -7.03 7.13 8.66
N VAL A 107 -6.43 7.79 9.65
CA VAL A 107 -6.90 9.08 10.19
C VAL A 107 -6.79 10.22 9.15
N ASN A 108 -5.83 10.15 8.24
CA ASN A 108 -5.63 11.19 7.23
C ASN A 108 -6.55 11.06 6.01
N TYR A 109 -7.26 9.94 5.85
CA TYR A 109 -8.24 9.79 4.78
C TYR A 109 -9.57 10.39 5.20
N LYS A 110 -9.84 11.64 4.77
CA LYS A 110 -11.14 12.28 4.92
C LYS A 110 -12.17 11.65 3.98
N ASP A 111 -13.38 11.45 4.49
CA ASP A 111 -14.57 10.97 3.75
C ASP A 111 -14.29 9.70 2.92
N PRO A 112 -13.87 8.59 3.55
CA PRO A 112 -13.70 7.32 2.84
C PRO A 112 -15.05 6.84 2.30
N ARG A 113 -15.03 6.24 1.11
CA ARG A 113 -16.18 5.48 0.58
C ARG A 113 -16.45 4.31 1.52
N GLU A 114 -17.71 3.88 1.63
CA GLU A 114 -18.11 2.79 2.55
C GLU A 114 -17.20 1.55 2.47
N GLU A 115 -16.82 1.14 1.27
CA GLU A 115 -15.95 -0.03 1.09
C GLU A 115 -14.60 0.15 1.81
N LEU A 116 -13.95 1.31 1.66
CA LEU A 116 -12.66 1.59 2.28
C LEU A 116 -12.80 1.72 3.80
N GLU A 117 -13.90 2.31 4.28
CA GLU A 117 -14.20 2.40 5.70
C GLU A 117 -14.36 1.00 6.33
N ARG A 118 -15.11 0.10 5.69
CA ARG A 118 -15.27 -1.30 6.14
C ARG A 118 -13.92 -2.02 6.20
N ILE A 119 -13.06 -1.81 5.20
CA ILE A 119 -11.72 -2.41 5.17
C ILE A 119 -10.85 -1.88 6.32
N PHE A 120 -10.86 -0.57 6.60
CA PHE A 120 -10.12 -0.04 7.74
C PHE A 120 -10.60 -0.64 9.06
N LYS A 121 -11.92 -0.69 9.29
CA LYS A 121 -12.50 -1.28 10.50
C LYS A 121 -12.06 -2.73 10.68
N SER A 122 -12.18 -3.54 9.62
CA SER A 122 -11.78 -4.95 9.64
C SER A 122 -10.30 -5.14 10.02
N ILE A 123 -9.38 -4.35 9.46
CA ILE A 123 -7.95 -4.44 9.79
C ILE A 123 -7.70 -4.05 11.26
N LEU A 124 -8.36 -3.01 11.76
CA LEU A 124 -8.23 -2.56 13.15
C LEU A 124 -8.78 -3.60 14.15
N GLU A 125 -9.90 -4.25 13.81
CA GLU A 125 -10.49 -5.32 14.63
C GLU A 125 -9.59 -6.55 14.71
N VAL A 126 -9.02 -6.97 13.58
CA VAL A 126 -8.04 -8.07 13.54
C VAL A 126 -6.84 -7.74 14.42
N PHE A 127 -6.36 -6.50 14.38
CA PHE A 127 -5.23 -6.09 15.22
C PHE A 127 -5.57 -6.05 16.71
N ARG A 128 -6.81 -5.66 17.06
CA ARG A 128 -7.29 -5.64 18.45
C ARG A 128 -7.30 -7.04 19.10
N GLN A 129 -7.44 -8.10 18.30
CA GLN A 129 -7.52 -9.48 18.77
C GLN A 129 -6.15 -10.19 18.86
N GLN A 130 -5.05 -9.51 18.49
CA GLN A 130 -3.68 -10.05 18.47
C GLN A 130 -2.83 -9.55 19.63
#